data_AF-A0A942GVI4-F1
#
_entry.id   AF-A0A942GVI4-F1
#
_cell.length_a   1.000
_cell.length_b   1.000
_cell.length_c   1.000
_cell.angle_alpha   90.00
_cell.angle_beta   90.00
_cell.angle_gamma   90.00
#
_symmetry.space_group_name_H-M   'P 1'
#
loop_
_entity.id
_entity.type
_entity.pdbx_description
1 polymer ?
#
loop_
_entity_poly.entity_id
_entity_poly.type
_entity_poly.pdbx_seq_one_letter_code
_entity_poly.pdbx_strand_id
1 'polypeptide(L)'
;MVLASGTKKVKSKKRLWIGFGILVAAIWFFTGPFVFWMLTGQWWPLSHIESLQNPVAVDGFSKDGLHLHGGKVLMLPGYKELPESSQILTAATKEGVEISPSGRVYGLLRIWHWCGNDPLKNDVRRIDLSSLLDVLQQGKPLRQMSEEKKSWLAGSSEFREWGWSLSGYVKYKWYVDGTLDKFVDIGKAEKPRTASSRP
;
A
#
# COMPACT_ATOMS: atom_id res chain seq x y z
N MET A 1 36.05 -75.33 2.55
CA MET A 1 35.55 -74.69 3.79
C MET A 1 35.51 -73.19 3.53
N VAL A 2 34.35 -72.65 3.11
CA VAL A 2 34.22 -71.25 2.65
C VAL A 2 33.40 -70.49 3.70
N LEU A 3 34.04 -69.52 4.35
CA LEU A 3 33.44 -68.65 5.35
C LEU A 3 32.75 -67.47 4.67
N ALA A 4 31.42 -67.46 4.66
CA ALA A 4 30.61 -66.34 4.20
C ALA A 4 30.54 -65.26 5.29
N SER A 5 31.41 -64.24 5.19
CA SER A 5 31.44 -63.08 6.10
C SER A 5 30.33 -62.09 5.76
N GLY A 6 29.46 -61.85 6.76
CA GLY A 6 28.18 -61.15 6.61
C GLY A 6 28.29 -59.63 6.46
N THR A 7 27.89 -59.13 5.28
CA THR A 7 27.69 -57.70 5.00
C THR A 7 26.30 -57.22 5.44
N LYS A 8 25.98 -57.23 6.75
CA LYS A 8 24.68 -56.71 7.26
C LYS A 8 24.73 -55.32 7.93
N LYS A 9 25.91 -54.73 8.16
CA LYS A 9 26.04 -53.49 8.96
C LYS A 9 25.79 -52.15 8.24
N VAL A 10 25.69 -52.11 6.91
CA VAL A 10 25.61 -50.83 6.16
C VAL A 10 24.18 -50.28 6.04
N LYS A 11 23.14 -51.13 6.08
CA LYS A 11 21.74 -50.70 5.87
C LYS A 11 21.15 -49.89 7.04
N SER A 12 21.66 -50.06 8.26
CA SER A 12 21.14 -49.39 9.47
C SER A 12 21.43 -47.88 9.49
N LYS A 13 22.65 -47.46 9.11
CA LYS A 13 23.06 -46.05 9.15
C LYS A 13 22.25 -45.17 8.19
N LYS A 14 21.89 -45.67 7.01
CA LYS A 14 21.11 -44.90 6.01
C LYS A 14 19.71 -44.54 6.53
N ARG A 15 19.04 -45.45 7.24
CA ARG A 15 17.70 -45.19 7.80
C ARG A 15 17.74 -44.11 8.89
N LEU A 16 18.80 -44.07 9.69
CA LEU A 16 18.99 -43.06 10.73
C LEU A 16 19.12 -41.65 10.12
N TRP A 17 19.94 -41.48 9.08
CA TRP A 17 20.12 -40.19 8.42
C TRP A 17 18.86 -39.69 7.70
N ILE A 18 18.09 -40.60 7.09
CA ILE A 18 16.79 -40.25 6.48
C ILE A 18 15.82 -39.75 7.55
N GLY A 19 15.71 -40.46 8.68
CA GLY A 19 14.84 -40.03 9.79
C GLY A 19 15.24 -38.66 10.36
N PHE A 20 16.55 -38.43 10.54
CA PHE A 20 17.05 -37.13 10.98
C PHE A 20 16.73 -36.01 10.00
N GLY A 21 16.93 -36.24 8.69
CA GLY A 21 16.59 -35.26 7.65
C GLY A 21 15.11 -34.88 7.65
N ILE A 22 14.21 -35.86 7.83
CA ILE A 22 12.76 -35.62 7.93
C ILE A 22 12.42 -34.79 9.17
N LEU A 23 13.03 -35.09 10.32
CA LEU A 23 12.80 -34.35 11.56
C LEU A 23 13.22 -32.88 11.42
N VAL A 24 14.40 -32.61 10.87
CA VAL A 24 14.89 -31.24 10.64
C VAL A 24 13.98 -30.49 9.67
N ALA A 25 13.55 -31.14 8.58
CA ALA A 25 12.61 -30.54 7.62
C ALA A 25 11.26 -30.22 8.28
N ALA A 26 10.73 -31.10 9.13
CA ALA A 26 9.49 -30.86 9.86
C ALA A 26 9.61 -29.66 10.81
N ILE A 27 10.69 -29.58 11.60
CA ILE A 27 10.93 -28.44 12.50
C ILE A 27 11.00 -27.14 11.69
N TRP A 28 11.74 -27.11 10.58
CA TRP A 28 11.81 -25.94 9.71
C TRP A 28 10.44 -25.54 9.14
N PHE A 29 9.64 -26.52 8.72
CA PHE A 29 8.31 -26.28 8.17
C PHE A 29 7.33 -25.70 9.21
N PHE A 30 7.45 -26.10 10.48
CA PHE A 30 6.56 -25.63 11.55
C PHE A 30 7.02 -24.34 12.22
N THR A 31 8.33 -24.13 12.39
CA THR A 31 8.87 -22.98 13.13
C THR A 31 8.51 -21.64 12.49
N GLY A 32 8.59 -21.51 11.15
CA GLY A 32 8.24 -20.27 10.45
C GLY A 32 6.78 -19.84 10.68
N PRO A 33 5.79 -20.65 10.27
CA PRO A 33 4.37 -20.37 10.50
C PRO A 33 4.01 -20.21 11.98
N PHE A 34 4.63 -20.98 12.88
CA PHE A 34 4.38 -20.88 14.31
C PHE A 34 4.87 -19.54 14.89
N VAL A 35 6.08 -19.08 14.53
CA VAL A 35 6.58 -17.76 14.94
C VAL A 35 5.70 -16.65 14.38
N PHE A 36 5.30 -16.75 13.11
CA PHE A 36 4.37 -15.79 12.50
C PHE A 36 3.01 -15.75 13.21
N TRP A 37 2.47 -16.91 13.57
CA TRP A 37 1.24 -17.03 14.35
C TRP A 37 1.38 -16.45 15.76
N MET A 38 2.49 -16.67 16.45
CA MET A 38 2.73 -16.07 17.77
C MET A 38 2.80 -14.53 17.71
N LEU A 39 3.28 -13.95 16.62
CA LEU A 39 3.39 -12.50 16.46
C LEU A 39 2.10 -11.84 15.97
N THR A 40 1.35 -12.50 15.09
CA THR A 40 0.23 -11.88 14.37
C THR A 40 -1.14 -12.49 14.69
N GLY A 41 -1.17 -13.64 15.37
CA GLY A 41 -2.38 -14.44 15.58
C GLY A 41 -2.86 -15.19 14.33
N GLN A 42 -2.11 -15.13 13.21
CA GLN A 42 -2.49 -15.75 11.95
C GLN A 42 -1.45 -16.77 11.46
N TRP A 43 -1.90 -17.86 10.86
CA TRP A 43 -1.01 -18.90 10.34
C TRP A 43 -0.36 -18.54 9.00
N TRP A 44 -0.96 -17.60 8.27
CA TRP A 44 -0.55 -17.21 6.92
C TRP A 44 -0.62 -15.69 6.78
N PRO A 45 0.32 -15.07 6.04
CA PRO A 45 0.26 -13.64 5.78
C PRO A 45 -0.99 -13.28 4.98
N LEU A 46 -1.63 -12.18 5.36
CA LEU A 46 -2.75 -11.63 4.60
C LEU A 46 -2.25 -10.97 3.33
N SER A 47 -3.10 -11.03 2.31
CA SER A 47 -2.97 -10.23 1.10
C SER A 47 -4.30 -9.58 0.81
N HIS A 48 -4.30 -8.28 0.56
CA HIS A 48 -5.44 -7.52 0.08
C HIS A 48 -5.06 -6.97 -1.28
N ILE A 49 -5.61 -7.55 -2.34
CA ILE A 49 -5.27 -7.17 -3.72
C ILE A 49 -6.57 -6.76 -4.40
N GLU A 50 -6.71 -5.46 -4.62
CA GLU A 50 -7.77 -4.90 -5.46
C GLU A 50 -7.35 -4.93 -6.93
N SER A 51 -8.34 -4.95 -7.82
CA SER A 51 -8.15 -4.97 -9.27
C SER A 51 -8.94 -3.85 -9.93
N LEU A 52 -8.52 -3.46 -11.14
CA LEU A 52 -9.26 -2.58 -12.02
C LEU A 52 -10.19 -3.42 -12.89
N GLN A 53 -11.43 -2.98 -13.10
CA GLN A 53 -12.42 -3.77 -13.86
C GLN A 53 -12.20 -3.65 -15.37
N ASN A 54 -11.89 -2.44 -15.86
CA ASN A 54 -11.65 -2.14 -17.26
C ASN A 54 -10.41 -1.23 -17.37
N PRO A 55 -9.20 -1.77 -17.15
CA PRO A 55 -8.00 -0.97 -17.16
C PRO A 55 -7.71 -0.45 -18.58
N VAL A 56 -7.46 0.85 -18.68
CA VAL A 56 -6.95 1.53 -19.87
C VAL A 56 -5.47 1.80 -19.64
N ALA A 57 -4.61 1.29 -20.53
CA ALA A 57 -3.17 1.51 -20.42
C ALA A 57 -2.83 3.00 -20.49
N VAL A 58 -1.84 3.41 -19.69
CA VAL A 58 -1.32 4.77 -19.61
C VAL A 58 0.13 4.76 -20.06
N ASP A 59 0.44 5.53 -21.11
CA ASP A 59 1.79 5.64 -21.65
C ASP A 59 2.64 6.65 -20.82
N GLY A 60 1.98 7.60 -20.16
CA GLY A 60 2.62 8.60 -19.30
C GLY A 60 1.63 9.67 -18.82
N PHE A 61 2.16 10.77 -18.30
CA PHE A 61 1.36 11.96 -17.99
C PHE A 61 2.17 13.24 -18.22
N SER A 62 1.47 14.31 -18.55
CA SER A 62 2.00 15.68 -18.63
C SER A 62 1.07 16.63 -17.86
N LYS A 63 1.40 17.93 -17.86
CA LYS A 63 0.51 18.97 -17.30
C LYS A 63 -0.91 18.90 -17.86
N ASP A 64 -1.07 18.48 -19.11
CA ASP A 64 -2.36 18.47 -19.82
C ASP A 64 -3.23 17.24 -19.47
N GLY A 65 -2.68 16.23 -18.80
CA GLY A 65 -3.42 15.04 -18.40
C GLY A 65 -2.63 13.74 -18.49
N LEU A 66 -3.33 12.64 -18.24
CA LEU A 66 -2.83 11.28 -18.45
C LEU A 66 -2.84 10.97 -19.95
N HIS A 67 -1.74 10.47 -20.48
CA HIS A 67 -1.62 10.05 -21.87
C HIS A 67 -2.03 8.59 -21.94
N LEU A 68 -3.24 8.33 -22.44
CA LEU A 68 -3.79 6.99 -22.58
C LEU A 68 -3.27 6.35 -23.86
N HIS A 69 -3.17 5.03 -23.84
CA HIS A 69 -2.85 4.25 -25.02
C HIS A 69 -3.83 4.56 -26.16
N GLY A 70 -3.30 4.84 -27.35
CA GLY A 70 -4.08 5.32 -28.50
C GLY A 70 -4.09 6.84 -28.67
N GLY A 71 -3.25 7.58 -27.92
CA GLY A 71 -3.01 9.01 -28.13
C GLY A 71 -4.05 9.95 -27.53
N LYS A 72 -4.98 9.43 -26.71
CA LYS A 72 -5.97 10.24 -26.01
C LYS A 72 -5.36 10.85 -24.75
N VAL A 73 -5.60 12.15 -24.53
CA VAL A 73 -5.24 12.81 -23.27
C VAL A 73 -6.47 12.90 -22.37
N LEU A 74 -6.35 12.43 -21.13
CA LEU A 74 -7.40 12.44 -20.11
C LEU A 74 -7.02 13.37 -18.96
N MET A 75 -7.73 14.49 -18.83
CA MET A 75 -7.62 15.35 -17.66
C MET A 75 -8.32 14.71 -16.45
N LEU A 76 -7.69 14.76 -15.28
CA LEU A 76 -8.30 14.29 -14.05
C LEU A 76 -9.43 15.24 -13.59
N PRO A 77 -10.59 14.73 -13.15
CA PRO A 77 -11.66 15.57 -12.63
C PRO A 77 -11.18 16.46 -11.49
N GLY A 78 -11.51 17.75 -11.54
CA GLY A 78 -11.12 18.71 -10.51
C GLY A 78 -9.73 19.31 -10.68
N TYR A 79 -9.00 18.98 -11.75
CA TYR A 79 -7.64 19.49 -12.01
C TYR A 79 -7.58 20.36 -13.26
N LYS A 80 -6.78 21.43 -13.17
CA LYS A 80 -6.39 22.26 -14.31
C LYS A 80 -5.09 21.78 -14.93
N GLU A 81 -4.13 21.39 -14.10
CA GLU A 81 -2.83 20.87 -14.53
C GLU A 81 -2.39 19.72 -13.61
N LEU A 82 -1.84 18.65 -14.18
CA LEU A 82 -1.16 17.60 -13.41
C LEU A 82 0.29 18.00 -13.09
N PRO A 83 0.94 17.38 -12.07
CA PRO A 83 2.37 17.58 -11.86
C PRO A 83 3.19 17.09 -13.07
N GLU A 84 4.32 17.74 -13.36
CA GLU A 84 5.26 17.27 -14.41
C GLU A 84 5.93 15.94 -14.05
N SER A 85 6.11 15.71 -12.75
CA SER A 85 6.72 14.49 -12.23
C SER A 85 6.08 14.10 -10.90
N SER A 86 5.74 12.83 -10.74
CA SER A 86 5.26 12.27 -9.47
C SER A 86 5.52 10.77 -9.44
N GLN A 87 6.35 10.32 -8.48
CA GLN A 87 6.66 8.91 -8.30
C GLN A 87 5.40 8.11 -7.94
N ILE A 88 4.54 8.68 -7.10
CA ILE A 88 3.30 8.05 -6.67
C ILE A 88 2.33 7.93 -7.85
N LEU A 89 2.17 8.99 -8.66
CA LEU A 89 1.28 8.92 -9.82
C LEU A 89 1.79 7.91 -10.86
N THR A 90 3.10 7.86 -11.07
CA THR A 90 3.75 6.84 -11.93
C THR A 90 3.46 5.43 -11.43
N ALA A 91 3.61 5.19 -10.12
CA ALA A 91 3.29 3.90 -9.53
C ALA A 91 1.80 3.56 -9.61
N ALA A 92 0.92 4.53 -9.37
CA ALA A 92 -0.53 4.37 -9.37
C ALA A 92 -1.10 4.05 -10.77
N THR A 93 -0.44 4.52 -11.83
CA THR A 93 -0.87 4.36 -13.22
C THR A 93 -0.14 3.24 -13.96
N LYS A 94 0.81 2.56 -13.31
CA LYS A 94 1.64 1.52 -13.92
C LYS A 94 0.84 0.38 -14.54
N GLU A 95 -0.23 -0.06 -13.86
CA GLU A 95 -1.12 -1.14 -14.31
C GLU A 95 -2.30 -0.61 -15.15
N GLY A 96 -2.22 0.63 -15.62
CA GLY A 96 -3.31 1.35 -16.27
C GLY A 96 -4.22 2.09 -15.28
N VAL A 97 -5.31 2.63 -15.80
CA VAL A 97 -6.33 3.34 -15.03
C VAL A 97 -7.73 2.86 -15.39
N GLU A 98 -8.64 2.88 -14.42
CA GLU A 98 -10.05 2.62 -14.64
C GLU A 98 -10.82 3.94 -14.60
N ILE A 99 -11.65 4.17 -15.60
CA ILE A 99 -12.52 5.35 -15.67
C ILE A 99 -13.94 4.88 -15.33
N SER A 100 -14.50 5.35 -14.21
CA SER A 100 -15.86 4.99 -13.81
C SER A 100 -16.91 5.69 -14.69
N PRO A 101 -18.17 5.23 -14.68
CA PRO A 101 -19.27 5.94 -15.34
C PRO A 101 -19.50 7.37 -14.83
N SER A 102 -19.08 7.67 -13.59
CA SER A 102 -19.11 9.02 -13.02
C SER A 102 -17.94 9.91 -13.46
N GLY A 103 -17.03 9.39 -14.29
CA GLY A 103 -15.84 10.09 -14.75
C GLY A 103 -14.67 10.10 -13.76
N ARG A 104 -14.79 9.42 -12.62
CA ARG A 104 -13.68 9.29 -11.66
C ARG A 104 -12.63 8.35 -12.24
N VAL A 105 -11.37 8.66 -11.98
CA VAL A 105 -10.22 7.90 -12.50
C VAL A 105 -9.53 7.21 -11.34
N TYR A 106 -9.40 5.89 -11.46
CA TYR A 106 -8.80 5.05 -10.44
C TYR A 106 -7.50 4.42 -10.95
N GLY A 107 -6.49 4.34 -10.09
CA GLY A 107 -5.27 3.57 -10.31
C GLY A 107 -5.07 2.50 -9.23
N LEU A 108 -4.01 1.70 -9.34
CA LEU A 108 -3.62 0.72 -8.33
C LEU A 108 -2.34 1.15 -7.64
N LEU A 109 -2.35 1.23 -6.31
CA LEU A 109 -1.18 1.63 -5.55
C LEU A 109 -0.87 0.60 -4.47
N ARG A 110 0.41 0.24 -4.37
CA ARG A 110 0.90 -0.62 -3.29
C ARG A 110 1.03 0.19 -2.00
N ILE A 111 0.44 -0.32 -0.93
CA ILE A 111 0.56 0.25 0.41
C ILE A 111 1.65 -0.51 1.17
N TRP A 112 2.60 0.23 1.73
CA TRP A 112 3.69 -0.28 2.52
C TRP A 112 3.40 -0.13 4.01
N HIS A 113 3.46 -1.26 4.70
CA HIS A 113 3.26 -1.38 6.14
C HIS A 113 4.63 -1.37 6.81
N TRP A 114 4.90 -0.32 7.61
CA TRP A 114 6.21 -0.11 8.23
C TRP A 114 6.47 -1.00 9.46
N CYS A 115 5.43 -1.58 10.04
CA CYS A 115 5.53 -2.41 11.24
C CYS A 115 5.76 -3.89 10.86
N GLY A 116 6.86 -4.47 11.36
CA GLY A 116 7.22 -5.87 11.10
C GLY A 116 6.23 -6.91 11.64
N ASN A 117 5.27 -6.49 12.48
CA ASN A 117 4.21 -7.33 13.03
C ASN A 117 2.88 -7.18 12.28
N ASP A 118 2.81 -6.42 11.18
CA ASP A 118 1.59 -6.39 10.37
C ASP A 118 1.43 -7.73 9.64
N PRO A 119 0.29 -8.44 9.81
CA PRO A 119 0.03 -9.65 9.04
C PRO A 119 -0.09 -9.41 7.53
N LEU A 120 -0.32 -8.17 7.08
CA LEU A 120 -0.59 -7.83 5.69
C LEU A 120 0.72 -7.60 4.91
N LYS A 121 1.11 -8.58 4.08
CA LYS A 121 2.34 -8.49 3.27
C LYS A 121 2.16 -7.82 1.92
N ASN A 122 1.04 -8.11 1.26
CA ASN A 122 0.72 -7.56 -0.05
C ASN A 122 -0.57 -6.77 0.08
N ASP A 123 -0.44 -5.45 0.03
CA ASP A 123 -1.59 -4.56 0.05
C ASP A 123 -1.57 -3.70 -1.22
N VAL A 124 -2.50 -3.96 -2.13
CA VAL A 124 -2.71 -3.20 -3.37
C VAL A 124 -4.13 -2.68 -3.35
N ARG A 125 -4.27 -1.35 -3.43
CA ARG A 125 -5.55 -0.65 -3.31
C ARG A 125 -5.88 0.09 -4.60
N ARG A 126 -7.17 0.14 -4.92
CA ARG A 126 -7.77 0.96 -5.96
C ARG A 126 -7.98 2.37 -5.42
N ILE A 127 -7.24 3.33 -5.96
CA ILE A 127 -7.14 4.70 -5.45
C ILE A 127 -7.71 5.67 -6.47
N ASP A 128 -8.55 6.61 -6.03
CA ASP A 128 -9.00 7.74 -6.85
C ASP A 128 -7.83 8.72 -7.05
N LEU A 129 -7.43 8.95 -8.30
CA LEU A 129 -6.23 9.72 -8.63
C LEU A 129 -6.38 11.22 -8.34
N SER A 130 -7.57 11.80 -8.49
CA SER A 130 -7.80 13.21 -8.15
C SER A 130 -7.66 13.42 -6.64
N SER A 131 -8.27 12.52 -5.86
CA SER A 131 -8.20 12.56 -4.39
C SER A 131 -6.79 12.27 -3.89
N LEU A 132 -6.05 11.41 -4.59
CA LEU A 132 -4.64 11.16 -4.33
C LEU A 132 -3.81 12.44 -4.50
N LEU A 133 -3.96 13.14 -5.63
CA LEU A 133 -3.23 14.39 -5.87
C LEU A 133 -3.58 15.49 -4.86
N ASP A 134 -4.84 15.54 -4.39
CA ASP A 134 -5.26 16.47 -3.34
C ASP A 134 -4.49 16.22 -2.05
N VAL A 135 -4.37 14.95 -1.66
CA VAL A 135 -3.65 14.51 -0.46
C VAL A 135 -2.16 14.77 -0.57
N LEU A 136 -1.59 14.55 -1.75
CA LEU A 136 -0.18 14.79 -2.02
C LEU A 136 0.17 16.27 -2.22
N GLN A 137 -0.85 17.12 -2.38
CA GLN A 137 -0.70 18.54 -2.70
C GLN A 137 0.11 18.75 -3.98
N GLN A 138 -0.16 17.93 -5.01
CA GLN A 138 0.54 17.94 -6.29
C GLN A 138 -0.39 18.36 -7.43
N GLY A 139 0.14 19.12 -8.40
CA GLY A 139 -0.63 19.66 -9.51
C GLY A 139 -1.35 20.97 -9.17
N LYS A 140 -2.24 21.42 -10.05
CA LYS A 140 -3.06 22.63 -9.85
C LYS A 140 -4.55 22.24 -9.86
N PRO A 141 -5.19 22.14 -8.68
CA PRO A 141 -6.61 21.85 -8.63
C PRO A 141 -7.43 23.06 -9.11
N LEU A 142 -8.62 22.80 -9.66
CA LEU A 142 -9.60 23.82 -10.03
C LEU A 142 -10.14 24.55 -8.80
N ARG A 143 -10.31 23.83 -7.69
CA ARG A 143 -10.73 24.37 -6.40
C ARG A 143 -9.58 24.24 -5.42
N GLN A 144 -9.11 25.37 -4.90
CA GLN A 144 -8.07 25.34 -3.88
C GLN A 144 -8.62 24.81 -2.56
N MET A 145 -7.80 23.98 -1.91
CA MET A 145 -8.04 23.48 -0.56
C MET A 145 -7.67 24.55 0.48
N SER A 146 -8.37 24.60 1.62
CA SER A 146 -8.01 25.51 2.71
C SER A 146 -6.67 25.13 3.34
N GLU A 147 -5.95 26.13 3.87
CA GLU A 147 -4.63 25.93 4.49
C GLU A 147 -4.68 25.00 5.70
N GLU A 148 -5.79 25.00 6.45
CA GLU A 148 -5.98 24.07 7.57
C GLU A 148 -6.00 22.63 7.07
N LYS A 149 -6.71 22.35 5.98
CA LYS A 149 -6.79 20.99 5.45
C LYS A 149 -5.46 20.55 4.83
N LYS A 150 -4.73 21.47 4.18
CA LYS A 150 -3.37 21.21 3.70
C LYS A 150 -2.40 20.85 4.82
N SER A 151 -2.47 21.54 5.97
CA SER A 151 -1.57 21.26 7.09
C SER A 151 -1.80 19.87 7.69
N TRP A 152 -3.05 19.42 7.79
CA TRP A 152 -3.37 18.04 8.20
C TRP A 152 -2.83 16.98 7.23
N LEU A 153 -2.85 17.28 5.94
CA LEU A 153 -2.37 16.40 4.88
C LEU A 153 -0.85 16.45 4.70
N ALA A 154 -0.13 17.36 5.37
CA ALA A 154 1.33 17.42 5.31
C ALA A 154 1.96 16.08 5.71
N GLY A 155 3.07 15.71 5.05
CA GLY A 155 3.77 14.44 5.27
C GLY A 155 3.06 13.20 4.71
N SER A 156 1.96 13.36 3.96
CA SER A 156 1.30 12.24 3.26
C SER A 156 2.08 11.71 2.08
N SER A 157 3.13 12.40 1.61
CA SER A 157 3.84 12.12 0.36
C SER A 157 4.98 11.11 0.48
N GLU A 158 5.16 10.48 1.64
CA GLU A 158 6.23 9.49 1.84
C GLU A 158 5.99 8.25 0.98
N PHE A 159 6.71 8.17 -0.14
CA PHE A 159 6.72 7.05 -1.05
C PHE A 159 8.12 6.49 -1.17
N ARG A 160 8.24 5.16 -1.13
CA ARG A 160 9.50 4.43 -1.26
C ARG A 160 9.35 3.37 -2.35
N GLU A 161 10.46 2.71 -2.68
CA GLU A 161 10.46 1.58 -3.63
C GLU A 161 9.48 0.44 -3.23
N TRP A 162 9.16 0.34 -1.94
CA TRP A 162 8.24 -0.66 -1.39
C TRP A 162 6.75 -0.28 -1.48
N GLY A 163 6.43 0.97 -1.82
CA GLY A 163 5.06 1.48 -1.88
C GLY A 163 4.82 2.76 -1.08
N TRP A 164 3.55 3.14 -0.98
CA TRP A 164 3.09 4.31 -0.25
C TRP A 164 2.89 3.99 1.23
N SER A 165 3.35 4.85 2.14
CA SER A 165 3.24 4.57 3.57
C SER A 165 1.78 4.36 4.03
N LEU A 166 1.57 3.41 4.94
CA LEU A 166 0.27 3.18 5.56
C LEU A 166 -0.31 4.46 6.17
N SER A 167 0.52 5.29 6.81
CA SER A 167 0.10 6.57 7.38
C SER A 167 -0.43 7.54 6.31
N GLY A 168 0.24 7.62 5.15
CA GLY A 168 -0.24 8.38 3.99
C GLY A 168 -1.59 7.88 3.48
N TYR A 169 -1.73 6.56 3.35
CA TYR A 169 -2.97 5.92 2.93
C TYR A 169 -4.14 6.16 3.91
N VAL A 170 -3.89 6.08 5.22
CA VAL A 170 -4.90 6.36 6.26
C VAL A 170 -5.40 7.81 6.16
N LYS A 171 -4.50 8.78 5.97
CA LYS A 171 -4.88 10.19 5.74
C LYS A 171 -5.74 10.34 4.48
N TYR A 172 -5.38 9.64 3.41
CA TYR A 172 -6.19 9.61 2.18
C TYR A 172 -7.58 9.03 2.42
N LYS A 173 -7.70 7.94 3.18
CA LYS A 173 -8.99 7.38 3.55
C LYS A 173 -9.83 8.36 4.35
N TRP A 174 -9.24 9.05 5.33
CA TRP A 174 -9.93 10.11 6.07
C TRP A 174 -10.38 11.27 5.18
N TYR A 175 -9.57 11.64 4.18
CA TYR A 175 -9.91 12.66 3.20
C TYR A 175 -11.13 12.24 2.36
N VAL A 176 -11.08 11.06 1.75
CA VAL A 176 -12.13 10.55 0.85
C VAL A 176 -13.44 10.29 1.59
N ASP A 177 -13.36 9.79 2.82
CA ASP A 177 -14.55 9.44 3.61
C ASP A 177 -15.14 10.67 4.35
N GLY A 178 -14.60 11.88 4.12
CA GLY A 178 -15.04 13.12 4.78
C GLY A 178 -14.75 13.18 6.29
N THR A 179 -13.99 12.21 6.81
CA THR A 179 -13.64 12.13 8.24
C THR A 179 -12.68 13.27 8.61
N LEU A 180 -11.83 13.69 7.67
CA LEU A 180 -10.90 14.79 7.89
C LEU A 180 -11.61 16.11 8.25
N ASP A 181 -12.77 16.38 7.64
CA ASP A 181 -13.52 17.61 7.91
C ASP A 181 -14.01 17.64 9.38
N LYS A 182 -14.39 16.48 9.93
CA LYS A 182 -14.76 16.34 11.35
C LYS A 182 -13.59 16.65 12.29
N PHE A 183 -12.39 16.20 11.97
CA PHE A 183 -11.20 16.48 12.79
C PHE A 183 -10.79 17.95 12.75
N VAL A 184 -10.88 18.57 11.57
CA VAL A 184 -10.63 20.00 11.41
C VAL A 184 -11.60 20.82 12.26
N ASP A 185 -12.88 20.44 12.31
CA ASP A 185 -13.88 21.15 13.10
C ASP A 185 -13.67 20.99 14.62
N ILE A 186 -13.29 19.80 15.09
CA ILE A 186 -12.94 19.57 16.50
C ILE A 186 -11.73 20.43 16.91
N GLY A 187 -10.68 20.46 16.07
CA GLY A 187 -9.49 21.28 16.35
C GLY A 187 -9.78 22.79 16.45
N LYS A 188 -10.84 23.28 15.80
CA LYS A 188 -11.29 24.68 15.95
C LYS A 188 -12.01 24.92 17.27
N ALA A 189 -12.76 23.94 17.77
CA ALA A 189 -13.49 24.05 19.03
C ALA A 189 -12.57 24.07 20.25
N GLU A 190 -11.40 23.44 20.16
CA GLU A 190 -10.45 23.32 21.27
C GLU A 190 -9.40 24.44 21.35
N LYS A 191 -9.42 25.44 20.44
CA LYS A 191 -8.50 26.58 20.56
C LYS A 191 -8.69 27.20 21.94
N PRO A 192 -7.71 27.09 22.87
CA PRO A 192 -7.91 27.51 24.24
C PRO A 192 -8.29 28.97 24.21
N ARG A 193 -9.44 29.32 24.81
CA ARG A 193 -9.79 30.73 25.05
C ARG A 193 -8.59 31.30 25.77
N THR A 194 -7.79 32.08 25.04
CA THR A 194 -6.65 32.81 25.59
C THR A 194 -7.16 33.43 26.86
N ALA A 195 -6.62 32.98 28.00
CA ALA A 195 -7.04 33.43 29.30
C ALA A 195 -6.94 34.95 29.25
N SER A 196 -8.10 35.61 29.23
CA SER A 196 -8.23 37.05 29.31
C SER A 196 -7.46 37.43 30.56
N SER A 197 -6.27 38.01 30.40
CA SER A 197 -5.53 38.64 31.47
C SER A 197 -6.45 39.75 31.99
N ARG A 198 -7.23 39.43 33.02
CA ARG A 198 -7.97 40.44 33.77
C ARG A 198 -6.90 41.34 34.41
N PRO A 199 -7.03 42.66 34.26
CA PRO A 199 -6.14 43.62 34.93
C PRO A 199 -6.23 43.49 36.45
#